data_AF-A0A8K1CEV2-F1
#
_entry.id   AF-A0A8K1CEV2-F1
#
_cell.length_a   1.000
_cell.length_b   1.000
_cell.length_c   1.000
_cell.angle_alpha   90.00
_cell.angle_beta   90.00
_cell.angle_gamma   90.00
#
_symmetry.space_group_name_H-M   'P 1'
#
loop_
_entity.id
_entity.type
_entity.pdbx_description
1 polymer ?
#
loop_
_entity_poly.entity_id
_entity_poly.type
_entity_poly.pdbx_seq_one_letter_code
_entity_poly.pdbx_strand_id
1 'polypeptide(L)'
;METPSEVTLGAFFGRYKGWRSLIDVAVVSTNPEEGGDGALPLPTGAVVVQFEATAKEDLRVGFAAHGSTQWLYEVALGFSGNTEVVVRKAVGSGRGAVKEVDLIKVFSGRTCATEQFVPYWLVVQNGTIVFGVGNDVGVDTVAKVVDPQAEQVHQTAFTTWNQGATIRNLRCELVSTPVAVEQMTPRVVVRSDPFGQEDLLTEEQRNEYLRECDVIQKRVQRFGGEFQAPDIKKYMDPKVIRRLQRTGATERGFATGIDMLSNEEEQKRKARMERFNTPQFAVEYSAETARALQDGLTQEEWAEREAEREKLRERALKFGLDPDANPKSGAKTQNLKPASKKVREERCDIKGDTMIDFRDDAIHVYSLDERFQQVRTNDIMEYFAGFGPWYVEWINDSACTVVFEDAHTAGRALIALGDEIPAQFIKPRRGKGRAEANAAPEAESTPAAEAAPTPAPGADGDIDMDGDDSANASAEPAAMTDAPIDEASAPAEIPDEDFNRSQWRYGQPIGSASQGNEKRWRILLRRATADDFPPEKEGRKYHERRSQPQKRGRGHQQRNRAHPYRRDRGNRRDRRQFDE
;
A
#
# COMPACT_ATOMS: atom_id res chain seq x y z
N MET A 1 -25.43 13.78 37.87
CA MET A 1 -24.36 12.76 37.94
C MET A 1 -23.14 13.36 37.26
N GLU A 2 -22.02 13.50 37.98
CA GLU A 2 -20.76 13.91 37.37
C GLU A 2 -20.41 12.91 36.28
N THR A 3 -20.27 13.40 35.04
CA THR A 3 -19.77 12.59 33.95
C THR A 3 -18.34 12.18 34.32
N PRO A 4 -17.97 10.89 34.21
CA PRO A 4 -16.57 10.51 34.33
C PRO A 4 -15.75 11.39 33.38
N SER A 5 -14.67 11.98 33.90
CA SER A 5 -13.82 12.92 33.16
C SER A 5 -13.28 12.31 31.86
N GLU A 6 -13.19 10.99 31.82
CA GLU A 6 -12.63 10.21 30.72
C GLU A 6 -13.40 8.88 30.57
N VAL A 7 -13.67 8.50 29.33
CA VAL A 7 -14.37 7.27 28.93
C VAL A 7 -13.47 6.49 27.98
N THR A 8 -12.99 5.34 28.43
CA THR A 8 -12.20 4.43 27.59
C THR A 8 -13.11 3.40 26.93
N LEU A 9 -13.11 3.40 25.60
CA LEU A 9 -13.73 2.40 24.76
C LEU A 9 -12.69 1.33 24.43
N GLY A 10 -13.00 0.07 24.67
CA GLY A 10 -12.18 -1.03 24.14
C GLY A 10 -12.56 -1.37 22.71
N ALA A 11 -11.79 -2.24 22.05
CA ALA A 11 -12.18 -2.79 20.75
C ALA A 11 -13.44 -3.67 20.91
N PHE A 12 -14.60 -3.15 20.52
CA PHE A 12 -15.87 -3.87 20.64
C PHE A 12 -16.60 -3.85 19.31
N PHE A 13 -16.61 -5.00 18.62
CA PHE A 13 -17.42 -5.18 17.43
C PHE A 13 -18.90 -4.81 17.68
N GLY A 14 -19.33 -3.69 17.09
CA GLY A 14 -20.73 -3.32 16.90
C GLY A 14 -21.57 -3.08 18.16
N ARG A 15 -20.95 -2.90 19.34
CA ARG A 15 -21.72 -2.57 20.57
C ARG A 15 -21.41 -1.16 21.03
N TYR A 16 -22.41 -0.29 20.90
CA TYR A 16 -22.41 1.04 21.49
C TYR A 16 -22.30 0.93 23.01
N LYS A 17 -21.25 1.52 23.57
CA LYS A 17 -21.04 1.64 25.01
C LYS A 17 -21.34 3.08 25.43
N GLY A 18 -22.01 3.23 26.57
CA GLY A 18 -22.29 4.54 27.13
C GLY A 18 -23.39 5.32 26.40
N TRP A 19 -24.50 4.65 26.02
CA TRP A 19 -25.73 5.34 25.67
C TRP A 19 -26.05 6.38 26.73
N ARG A 20 -26.03 7.65 26.34
CA ARG A 20 -26.47 8.77 27.17
C ARG A 20 -27.74 9.32 26.57
N SER A 21 -28.78 9.43 27.39
CA SER A 21 -29.92 10.27 27.05
C SER A 21 -29.40 11.69 26.96
N LEU A 22 -29.73 12.37 25.86
CA LEU A 22 -29.37 13.77 25.64
C LEU A 22 -29.93 14.66 26.76
N ILE A 23 -31.07 14.25 27.33
CA ILE A 23 -31.78 14.91 28.41
C ILE A 23 -32.66 13.86 29.11
N ASP A 24 -32.72 13.85 30.44
CA ASP A 24 -33.93 13.38 31.15
C ASP A 24 -34.95 14.52 31.07
N VAL A 25 -35.60 14.70 29.90
CA VAL A 25 -36.83 15.48 29.91
C VAL A 25 -37.79 14.57 30.64
N ALA A 26 -37.99 14.83 31.95
CA ALA A 26 -39.26 14.55 32.56
C ALA A 26 -40.27 15.18 31.60
N VAL A 27 -40.88 14.34 30.76
CA VAL A 27 -42.01 14.72 29.92
C VAL A 27 -42.87 15.51 30.87
N VAL A 28 -42.99 16.82 30.62
CA VAL A 28 -43.96 17.62 31.32
C VAL A 28 -45.26 16.93 30.93
N SER A 29 -45.77 16.09 31.81
CA SER A 29 -47.14 15.59 31.76
C SER A 29 -47.99 16.83 31.90
N THR A 30 -48.20 17.51 30.79
CA THR A 30 -49.40 18.32 30.62
C THR A 30 -50.52 17.31 30.64
N ASN A 31 -51.21 17.24 31.78
CA ASN A 31 -52.46 16.52 31.90
C ASN A 31 -53.32 16.82 30.65
N PRO A 32 -53.96 15.82 30.03
CA PRO A 32 -54.90 16.05 28.97
C PRO A 32 -56.16 16.61 29.60
N GLU A 33 -56.20 17.92 29.86
CA GLU A 33 -57.48 18.61 29.96
C GLU A 33 -57.98 18.88 28.54
N GLU A 34 -59.27 18.63 28.41
CA GLU A 34 -60.00 18.34 27.19
C GLU A 34 -59.96 19.49 26.16
N GLY A 35 -59.89 19.11 24.87
CA GLY A 35 -60.48 19.88 23.79
C GLY A 35 -59.56 20.85 23.06
N GLY A 36 -58.88 20.35 22.02
CA GLY A 36 -58.27 21.20 20.99
C GLY A 36 -57.38 20.42 20.04
N ASP A 37 -57.89 20.14 18.84
CA ASP A 37 -57.11 19.65 17.69
C ASP A 37 -56.09 20.73 17.29
N GLY A 38 -54.94 20.70 17.95
CA GLY A 38 -53.83 21.61 17.75
C GLY A 38 -52.57 20.94 18.21
N ALA A 39 -51.94 20.16 17.32
CA ALA A 39 -50.62 19.60 17.55
C ALA A 39 -49.65 20.75 17.90
N LEU A 40 -49.33 20.89 19.18
CA LEU A 40 -48.33 21.84 19.64
C LEU A 40 -47.00 21.47 18.96
N PRO A 41 -46.30 22.42 18.30
CA PRO A 41 -45.03 22.13 17.68
C PRO A 41 -44.03 21.74 18.76
N LEU A 42 -43.66 20.45 18.77
CA LEU A 42 -42.61 19.92 19.64
C LEU A 42 -41.30 20.67 19.36
N PRO A 43 -40.49 20.95 20.40
CA PRO A 43 -39.36 21.87 20.31
C PRO A 43 -38.36 21.39 19.25
N THR A 44 -38.16 22.25 18.24
CA THR A 44 -37.29 22.07 17.08
C THR A 44 -35.82 22.31 17.46
N GLY A 45 -35.34 21.61 18.49
CA GLY A 45 -34.00 21.80 19.04
C GLY A 45 -32.91 21.16 18.18
N ALA A 46 -31.72 21.77 18.15
CA ALA A 46 -30.51 21.18 17.59
C ALA A 46 -29.78 20.38 18.66
N VAL A 47 -29.36 19.16 18.34
CA VAL A 47 -28.49 18.36 19.20
C VAL A 47 -27.05 18.72 18.87
N VAL A 48 -26.31 19.22 19.85
CA VAL A 48 -24.88 19.55 19.73
C VAL A 48 -24.09 18.61 20.62
N VAL A 49 -23.13 17.91 20.01
CA VAL A 49 -22.21 17.01 20.71
C VAL A 49 -20.80 17.54 20.53
N GLN A 50 -20.09 17.81 21.61
CA GLN A 50 -18.68 18.20 21.60
C GLN A 50 -17.90 17.24 22.49
N PHE A 51 -16.73 16.80 22.02
CA PHE A 51 -15.87 15.93 22.81
C PHE A 51 -14.45 15.97 22.27
N GLU A 52 -13.49 15.51 23.08
CA GLU A 52 -12.14 15.25 22.64
C GLU A 52 -11.89 13.75 22.65
N ALA A 53 -11.21 13.21 21.63
CA ALA A 53 -10.88 11.79 21.62
C ALA A 53 -9.50 11.47 21.03
N THR A 54 -8.89 10.42 21.56
CA THR A 54 -7.77 9.70 20.95
C THR A 54 -8.29 8.42 20.31
N ALA A 55 -7.94 8.19 19.06
CA ALA A 55 -8.28 6.98 18.31
C ALA A 55 -7.26 6.80 17.19
N LYS A 56 -6.88 5.54 16.88
CA LYS A 56 -5.96 5.28 15.78
C LYS A 56 -6.65 5.37 14.42
N GLU A 57 -7.75 4.62 14.28
CA GLU A 57 -8.43 4.46 12.99
C GLU A 57 -9.95 4.56 13.06
N ASP A 58 -10.64 4.00 14.06
CA ASP A 58 -12.10 3.93 14.03
C ASP A 58 -12.71 4.47 15.32
N LEU A 59 -13.35 5.64 15.23
CA LEU A 59 -14.19 6.20 16.27
C LEU A 59 -15.56 6.48 15.70
N ARG A 60 -16.61 5.98 16.36
CA ARG A 60 -17.98 6.13 15.87
C ARG A 60 -18.87 6.78 16.89
N VAL A 61 -19.71 7.68 16.40
CA VAL A 61 -20.74 8.38 17.16
C VAL A 61 -22.09 7.93 16.64
N GLY A 62 -22.88 7.29 17.51
CA GLY A 62 -24.20 6.78 17.21
C GLY A 62 -25.28 7.66 17.81
N PHE A 63 -26.38 7.75 17.09
CA PHE A 63 -27.56 8.53 17.45
C PHE A 63 -28.79 7.62 17.40
N ALA A 64 -29.66 7.61 18.42
CA ALA A 64 -30.90 6.84 18.42
C ALA A 64 -32.11 7.62 18.91
N ALA A 65 -33.29 7.11 18.59
CA ALA A 65 -34.55 7.52 19.20
C ALA A 65 -34.61 7.14 20.69
N HIS A 66 -35.53 7.78 21.41
CA HIS A 66 -35.70 7.55 22.84
C HIS A 66 -36.13 6.10 23.12
N GLY A 67 -35.43 5.43 24.04
CA GLY A 67 -35.72 4.05 24.43
C GLY A 67 -35.31 2.99 23.39
N SER A 68 -34.73 3.39 22.24
CA SER A 68 -34.20 2.45 21.26
C SER A 68 -32.81 1.98 21.68
N THR A 69 -32.54 0.69 21.49
CA THR A 69 -31.18 0.12 21.61
C THR A 69 -30.46 0.07 20.26
N GLN A 70 -31.17 0.38 19.17
CA GLN A 70 -30.64 0.46 17.82
C GLN A 70 -30.39 1.92 17.46
N TRP A 71 -29.21 2.19 16.89
CA TRP A 71 -28.86 3.48 16.34
C TRP A 71 -29.65 3.73 15.04
N LEU A 72 -30.00 4.99 14.82
CA LEU A 72 -30.62 5.53 13.61
C LEU A 72 -29.56 6.10 12.67
N TYR A 73 -28.62 6.86 13.22
CA TYR A 73 -27.48 7.42 12.49
C TYR A 73 -26.16 7.03 13.15
N GLU A 74 -25.16 6.77 12.33
CA GLU A 74 -23.78 6.51 12.75
C GLU A 74 -22.85 7.45 11.99
N VAL A 75 -22.01 8.19 12.70
CA VAL A 75 -20.91 8.97 12.13
C VAL A 75 -19.62 8.25 12.46
N ALA A 76 -19.01 7.61 11.47
CA ALA A 76 -17.74 6.91 11.58
C ALA A 76 -16.58 7.82 11.16
N LEU A 77 -15.67 8.06 12.10
CA LEU A 77 -14.48 8.88 11.97
C LEU A 77 -13.26 7.97 11.74
N GLY A 78 -12.48 8.32 10.72
CA GLY A 78 -11.26 7.59 10.37
C GLY A 78 -11.49 6.26 9.63
N PHE A 79 -12.64 6.08 8.99
CA PHE A 79 -12.89 4.92 8.15
C PHE A 79 -11.81 4.74 7.07
N SER A 80 -11.60 3.50 6.63
CA SER A 80 -10.56 3.13 5.64
C SER A 80 -9.14 3.58 6.03
N GLY A 81 -8.68 3.22 7.24
CA GLY A 81 -7.31 3.48 7.68
C GLY A 81 -7.06 4.95 8.03
N ASN A 82 -8.00 5.57 8.73
CA ASN A 82 -7.95 6.97 9.16
C ASN A 82 -7.87 7.97 8.00
N THR A 83 -8.74 7.80 6.99
CA THR A 83 -8.75 8.69 5.80
C THR A 83 -10.13 9.21 5.41
N GLU A 84 -11.19 8.57 5.90
CA GLU A 84 -12.56 8.87 5.48
C GLU A 84 -13.47 9.12 6.68
N VAL A 85 -14.43 10.02 6.49
CA VAL A 85 -15.57 10.22 7.38
C VAL A 85 -16.82 9.73 6.66
N VAL A 86 -17.58 8.86 7.32
CA VAL A 86 -18.79 8.26 6.76
C VAL A 86 -19.96 8.54 7.68
N VAL A 87 -21.06 9.04 7.13
CA VAL A 87 -22.34 9.12 7.85
C VAL A 87 -23.25 8.06 7.29
N ARG A 88 -23.76 7.18 8.16
CA ARG A 88 -24.67 6.09 7.81
C ARG A 88 -26.01 6.25 8.48
N LYS A 89 -27.03 5.72 7.84
CA LYS A 89 -28.37 5.53 8.38
C LYS A 89 -28.71 4.06 8.50
N ALA A 90 -29.27 3.67 9.64
CA ALA A 90 -29.90 2.38 9.84
C ALA A 90 -31.31 2.41 9.26
N VAL A 91 -31.58 1.55 8.28
CA VAL A 91 -32.89 1.39 7.67
C VAL A 91 -33.41 0.01 8.03
N GLY A 92 -34.53 -0.06 8.76
CA GLY A 92 -35.15 -1.33 9.11
C GLY A 92 -35.56 -2.12 7.87
N SER A 93 -34.97 -3.29 7.64
CA SER A 93 -35.57 -4.24 6.70
C SER A 93 -36.65 -5.02 7.45
N GLY A 94 -37.85 -5.14 6.88
CA GLY A 94 -39.05 -5.71 7.52
C GLY A 94 -38.96 -7.16 8.01
N ARG A 95 -37.76 -7.74 8.14
CA ARG A 95 -37.46 -9.05 8.73
C ARG A 95 -36.57 -8.97 9.99
N GLY A 96 -36.46 -7.81 10.63
CA GLY A 96 -35.67 -7.62 11.86
C GLY A 96 -34.17 -7.49 11.64
N ALA A 97 -33.71 -7.44 10.38
CA ALA A 97 -32.33 -7.11 10.03
C ALA A 97 -32.22 -5.63 9.69
N VAL A 98 -31.32 -4.91 10.36
CA VAL A 98 -30.99 -3.51 10.06
C VAL A 98 -30.11 -3.50 8.80
N LYS A 99 -30.53 -2.74 7.79
CA LYS A 99 -29.72 -2.47 6.60
C LYS A 99 -29.06 -1.12 6.78
N GLU A 100 -27.74 -1.06 6.66
CA GLU A 100 -26.99 0.19 6.72
C GLU A 100 -26.92 0.83 5.33
N VAL A 101 -27.14 2.14 5.26
CA VAL A 101 -27.02 2.94 4.04
C VAL A 101 -26.07 4.10 4.32
N ASP A 102 -24.99 4.19 3.54
CA ASP A 102 -24.08 5.33 3.59
C ASP A 102 -24.78 6.56 2.97
N LEU A 103 -24.99 7.61 3.77
CA LEU A 103 -25.59 8.87 3.31
C LEU A 103 -24.54 9.78 2.67
N ILE A 104 -23.35 9.85 3.27
CA ILE A 104 -22.20 10.57 2.71
C ILE A 104 -20.90 9.86 3.09
N LYS A 105 -19.93 9.96 2.18
CA LYS A 105 -18.57 9.48 2.36
C LYS A 105 -17.60 10.56 1.88
N VAL A 106 -16.84 11.13 2.81
CA VAL A 106 -15.88 12.21 2.54
C VAL A 106 -14.48 11.70 2.80
N PHE A 107 -13.58 11.89 1.82
CA PHE A 107 -12.16 11.63 2.02
C PHE A 107 -11.50 12.91 2.56
N SER A 108 -11.20 12.91 3.85
CA SER A 108 -10.69 14.07 4.58
C SER A 108 -9.22 13.93 5.00
N GLY A 109 -8.60 12.78 4.72
CA GLY A 109 -7.27 12.45 5.23
C GLY A 109 -7.29 12.09 6.72
N ARG A 110 -6.21 12.38 7.45
CA ARG A 110 -6.13 12.07 8.89
C ARG A 110 -7.16 12.85 9.68
N THR A 111 -8.05 12.13 10.36
CA THR A 111 -9.02 12.75 11.27
C THR A 111 -8.80 12.35 12.72
N CYS A 112 -8.23 11.16 12.96
CA CYS A 112 -7.99 10.61 14.28
C CYS A 112 -6.50 10.65 14.65
N ALA A 113 -6.17 10.76 15.94
CA ALA A 113 -4.79 10.63 16.45
C ALA A 113 -4.73 9.67 17.64
N THR A 114 -3.67 8.85 17.69
CA THR A 114 -3.42 7.91 18.78
C THR A 114 -2.85 8.60 20.01
N GLU A 115 -1.93 9.54 19.82
CA GLU A 115 -1.13 10.15 20.89
C GLU A 115 -1.73 11.48 21.40
N GLN A 116 -2.61 12.10 20.62
CA GLN A 116 -3.13 13.45 20.87
C GLN A 116 -4.64 13.46 20.87
N PHE A 117 -5.23 14.12 21.87
CA PHE A 117 -6.67 14.34 21.94
C PHE A 117 -7.08 15.37 20.90
N VAL A 118 -7.91 14.93 19.96
CA VAL A 118 -8.45 15.78 18.90
C VAL A 118 -9.86 16.21 19.33
N PRO A 119 -10.17 17.51 19.30
CA PRO A 119 -11.51 18.00 19.57
C PRO A 119 -12.43 17.81 18.35
N TYR A 120 -13.65 17.37 18.60
CA TYR A 120 -14.66 17.11 17.59
C TYR A 120 -15.98 17.75 18.00
N TRP A 121 -16.77 18.11 17.00
CA TRP A 121 -18.14 18.56 17.21
C TRP A 121 -19.09 17.97 16.16
N LEU A 122 -20.31 17.68 16.59
CA LEU A 122 -21.42 17.23 15.75
C LEU A 122 -22.67 18.03 16.03
N VAL A 123 -23.41 18.35 14.97
CA VAL A 123 -24.72 18.99 15.06
C VAL A 123 -25.73 18.16 14.30
N VAL A 124 -26.84 17.80 14.95
CA VAL A 124 -27.99 17.15 14.34
C VAL A 124 -29.21 18.05 14.51
N GLN A 125 -29.75 18.56 13.41
CA GLN A 125 -30.91 19.45 13.42
C GLN A 125 -31.78 19.21 12.19
N ASN A 126 -33.07 18.92 12.39
CA ASN A 126 -34.06 18.78 11.31
C ASN A 126 -33.61 17.87 10.15
N GLY A 127 -32.98 16.73 10.46
CA GLY A 127 -32.46 15.82 9.42
C GLY A 127 -31.12 16.20 8.82
N THR A 128 -30.56 17.34 9.19
CA THR A 128 -29.21 17.73 8.79
C THR A 128 -28.21 17.28 9.85
N ILE A 129 -27.20 16.54 9.40
CA ILE A 129 -26.08 16.09 10.23
C ILE A 129 -24.83 16.80 9.73
N VAL A 130 -24.16 17.51 10.63
CA VAL A 130 -22.89 18.20 10.36
C VAL A 130 -21.84 17.71 11.34
N PHE A 131 -20.65 17.45 10.81
CA PHE A 131 -19.47 17.06 11.58
C PHE A 131 -18.32 17.98 11.23
N GLY A 132 -17.55 18.38 12.25
CA GLY A 132 -16.29 19.07 12.08
C GLY A 132 -15.28 18.74 13.17
N VAL A 133 -14.08 19.25 12.97
CA VAL A 133 -12.92 19.04 13.84
C VAL A 133 -12.54 20.39 14.42
N GLY A 134 -12.26 20.46 15.72
CA GLY A 134 -11.97 21.72 16.41
C GLY A 134 -12.79 21.92 17.69
N ASN A 135 -12.46 22.97 18.43
CA ASN A 135 -13.14 23.32 19.67
C ASN A 135 -14.47 24.06 19.41
N ASP A 136 -14.52 24.84 18.34
CA ASP A 136 -15.62 25.76 18.05
C ASP A 136 -16.60 25.15 17.04
N VAL A 137 -17.87 25.03 17.45
CA VAL A 137 -18.93 24.47 16.60
C VAL A 137 -19.12 25.33 15.35
N GLY A 138 -19.12 24.69 14.18
CA GLY A 138 -19.25 25.35 12.89
C GLY A 138 -17.92 25.79 12.26
N VAL A 139 -16.83 25.82 13.02
CA VAL A 139 -15.49 26.05 12.49
C VAL A 139 -14.91 24.73 11.98
N ASP A 140 -14.31 24.75 10.79
CA ASP A 140 -13.64 23.60 10.19
C ASP A 140 -14.57 22.37 9.99
N THR A 141 -15.68 22.62 9.31
CA THR A 141 -16.67 21.61 8.92
C THR A 141 -16.05 20.61 7.95
N VAL A 142 -16.18 19.31 8.22
CA VAL A 142 -15.63 18.23 7.38
C VAL A 142 -16.72 17.57 6.54
N ALA A 143 -17.88 17.30 7.14
CA ALA A 143 -18.98 16.63 6.44
C ALA A 143 -20.32 17.27 6.80
N LYS A 144 -21.21 17.34 5.81
CA LYS A 144 -22.58 17.81 5.97
C LYS A 144 -23.49 16.98 5.07
N VAL A 145 -24.59 16.49 5.62
CA VAL A 145 -25.58 15.72 4.88
C VAL A 145 -26.98 16.06 5.37
N VAL A 146 -27.94 16.06 4.44
CA VAL A 146 -29.36 16.27 4.72
C VAL A 146 -30.09 14.98 4.41
N ASP A 147 -30.77 14.40 5.39
CA ASP A 147 -31.63 13.24 5.22
C ASP A 147 -33.10 13.67 5.06
N PRO A 148 -33.73 13.44 3.89
CA PRO A 148 -35.14 13.76 3.66
C PRO A 148 -36.11 12.97 4.55
N GLN A 149 -35.70 11.80 5.04
CA GLN A 149 -36.50 10.92 5.91
C GLN A 149 -36.00 10.98 7.35
N ALA A 150 -35.76 12.18 7.83
CA ALA A 150 -35.18 12.44 9.14
C ALA A 150 -36.02 11.84 10.28
N GLU A 151 -35.36 11.09 11.16
CA GLU A 151 -35.96 10.63 12.41
C GLU A 151 -35.41 11.42 13.60
N GLN A 152 -36.21 11.56 14.67
CA GLN A 152 -35.79 12.29 15.85
C GLN A 152 -34.77 11.51 16.66
N VAL A 153 -33.71 12.22 17.04
CA VAL A 153 -32.60 11.68 17.82
C VAL A 153 -32.70 12.19 19.25
N HIS A 154 -32.60 11.29 20.22
CA HIS A 154 -32.75 11.57 21.65
C HIS A 154 -31.60 11.00 22.50
N GLN A 155 -30.81 10.09 21.94
CA GLN A 155 -29.70 9.46 22.64
C GLN A 155 -28.45 9.47 21.78
N THR A 156 -27.30 9.62 22.43
CA THR A 156 -25.98 9.54 21.81
C THR A 156 -25.16 8.45 22.45
N ALA A 157 -24.32 7.79 21.67
CA ALA A 157 -23.41 6.77 22.15
C ALA A 157 -22.14 6.72 21.32
N PHE A 158 -21.11 6.07 21.86
CA PHE A 158 -19.84 5.93 21.19
C PHE A 158 -19.45 4.46 21.04
N THR A 159 -18.74 4.13 19.98
CA THR A 159 -18.19 2.80 19.76
C THR A 159 -16.93 2.85 18.91
N THR A 160 -16.17 1.77 18.93
CA THR A 160 -14.99 1.54 18.09
C THR A 160 -14.97 0.07 17.71
N TRP A 161 -14.47 -0.27 16.52
CA TRP A 161 -14.45 -1.68 16.10
C TRP A 161 -13.15 -2.39 16.46
N ASN A 162 -12.05 -1.96 15.84
CA ASN A 162 -10.81 -2.70 15.87
C ASN A 162 -9.90 -2.32 17.04
N GLN A 163 -9.89 -1.05 17.42
CA GLN A 163 -8.97 -0.49 18.40
C GLN A 163 -9.70 0.29 19.47
N GLY A 164 -9.09 0.41 20.65
CA GLY A 164 -9.64 1.25 21.69
C GLY A 164 -9.57 2.73 21.30
N ALA A 165 -10.46 3.52 21.90
CA ALA A 165 -10.41 4.97 21.84
C ALA A 165 -10.68 5.52 23.24
N THR A 166 -10.13 6.69 23.53
CA THR A 166 -10.38 7.36 24.81
C THR A 166 -11.03 8.70 24.54
N ILE A 167 -12.13 8.98 25.22
CA ILE A 167 -12.94 10.17 25.05
C ILE A 167 -12.93 10.96 26.35
N ARG A 168 -12.80 12.29 26.26
CA ARG A 168 -12.90 13.20 27.40
C ARG A 168 -13.69 14.45 27.02
N ASN A 169 -14.01 15.28 28.02
CA ASN A 169 -14.71 16.55 27.82
C ASN A 169 -16.02 16.41 27.03
N LEU A 170 -16.71 15.26 27.15
CA LEU A 170 -17.96 15.00 26.45
C LEU A 170 -19.07 15.93 26.96
N ARG A 171 -19.56 16.79 26.07
CA ARG A 171 -20.71 17.68 26.26
C ARG A 171 -21.77 17.33 25.24
N CYS A 172 -23.00 17.20 25.70
CA CYS A 172 -24.13 16.87 24.87
C CYS A 172 -25.29 17.77 25.27
N GLU A 173 -25.66 18.69 24.39
CA GLU A 173 -26.63 19.75 24.69
C GLU A 173 -27.74 19.75 23.65
N LEU A 174 -28.99 19.93 24.11
CA LEU A 174 -30.10 20.27 23.23
C LEU A 174 -30.26 21.78 23.24
N VAL A 175 -29.90 22.41 22.13
CA VAL A 175 -29.98 23.85 21.95
C VAL A 175 -31.34 24.16 21.34
N SER A 176 -32.16 24.92 22.06
CA SER A 176 -33.48 25.34 21.58
C SER A 176 -33.41 26.44 20.52
N THR A 177 -32.31 27.21 20.49
CA THR A 177 -32.05 28.19 19.44
C THR A 177 -31.56 27.50 18.17
N PRO A 178 -32.07 27.87 16.98
CA PRO A 178 -31.62 27.28 15.74
C PRO A 178 -30.14 27.61 15.54
N VAL A 179 -29.32 26.56 15.47
CA VAL A 179 -27.92 26.67 15.10
C VAL A 179 -27.87 27.03 13.61
N ALA A 180 -26.92 27.89 13.20
CA ALA A 180 -26.77 28.31 11.80
C ALA A 180 -26.16 27.21 10.92
N VAL A 181 -26.78 26.02 10.91
CA VAL A 181 -26.34 24.82 10.19
C VAL A 181 -26.21 25.07 8.69
N GLU A 182 -27.01 25.98 8.14
CA GLU A 182 -26.92 26.39 6.73
C GLU A 182 -25.57 27.01 6.37
N GLN A 183 -24.99 27.80 7.28
CA GLN A 183 -23.71 28.49 7.09
C GLN A 183 -22.49 27.55 7.24
N MET A 184 -22.69 26.36 7.82
CA MET A 184 -21.64 25.36 7.95
C MET A 184 -21.40 24.67 6.61
N THR A 185 -20.39 25.12 5.87
CA THR A 185 -19.99 24.55 4.59
C THR A 185 -18.76 23.66 4.75
N PRO A 186 -18.79 22.39 4.28
CA PRO A 186 -17.63 21.51 4.31
C PRO A 186 -16.40 22.15 3.65
N ARG A 187 -15.28 22.16 4.36
CA ARG A 187 -14.00 22.63 3.85
C ARG A 187 -13.38 21.54 2.98
N VAL A 188 -12.96 21.91 1.77
CA VAL A 188 -12.24 21.02 0.86
C VAL A 188 -10.78 20.93 1.33
N VAL A 189 -10.41 19.96 2.15
CA VAL A 189 -9.04 19.76 2.64
C VAL A 189 -8.78 18.27 2.74
N VAL A 190 -7.55 17.85 2.44
CA VAL A 190 -7.07 16.49 2.74
C VAL A 190 -5.94 16.60 3.74
N ARG A 191 -6.26 16.25 4.98
CA ARG A 191 -5.39 16.42 6.14
C ARG A 191 -4.24 15.41 6.14
N SER A 192 -3.00 15.89 6.29
CA SER A 192 -1.89 15.02 6.71
C SER A 192 -1.91 14.78 8.23
N ASP A 193 -2.45 15.73 8.99
CA ASP A 193 -2.57 15.72 10.46
C ASP A 193 -4.01 15.98 10.91
N PRO A 194 -4.48 15.44 12.05
CA PRO A 194 -5.88 15.62 12.48
C PRO A 194 -6.35 17.07 12.58
N PHE A 195 -5.46 18.00 12.92
CA PHE A 195 -5.79 19.42 13.07
C PHE A 195 -5.83 20.17 11.73
N GLY A 196 -5.39 19.54 10.64
CA GLY A 196 -5.36 20.13 9.31
C GLY A 196 -4.43 21.33 9.20
N GLN A 197 -3.30 21.29 9.94
CA GLN A 197 -2.22 22.27 9.81
C GLN A 197 -1.52 22.12 8.46
N GLU A 198 -1.42 20.88 7.96
CA GLU A 198 -0.85 20.58 6.65
C GLU A 198 -1.92 19.93 5.75
N ASP A 199 -2.13 20.55 4.59
CA ASP A 199 -3.06 20.11 3.56
C ASP A 199 -2.28 19.45 2.42
N LEU A 200 -2.64 18.21 2.11
CA LEU A 200 -2.02 17.41 1.04
C LEU A 200 -2.50 17.80 -0.36
N LEU A 201 -3.54 18.63 -0.46
CA LEU A 201 -3.99 19.18 -1.74
C LEU A 201 -3.21 20.44 -2.09
N THR A 202 -2.68 20.48 -3.31
CA THR A 202 -2.16 21.73 -3.87
C THR A 202 -3.29 22.71 -4.16
N GLU A 203 -2.97 24.01 -4.18
CA GLU A 203 -3.96 25.04 -4.53
C GLU A 203 -4.56 24.80 -5.93
N GLU A 204 -3.76 24.29 -6.86
CA GLU A 204 -4.19 23.95 -8.22
C GLU A 204 -5.23 22.81 -8.23
N GLN A 205 -4.96 21.70 -7.54
CA GLN A 205 -5.87 20.56 -7.41
C GLN A 205 -7.18 20.96 -6.74
N ARG A 206 -7.11 21.78 -5.69
CA ARG A 206 -8.27 22.35 -5.00
C ARG A 206 -9.12 23.19 -5.96
N ASN A 207 -8.49 24.06 -6.74
CA ASN A 207 -9.21 24.91 -7.69
C ASN A 207 -9.86 24.08 -8.82
N GLU A 208 -9.22 23.01 -9.28
CA GLU A 208 -9.78 22.09 -10.26
C GLU A 208 -11.02 21.37 -9.71
N TYR A 209 -10.94 20.85 -8.48
CA TYR A 209 -12.07 20.25 -7.77
C TYR A 209 -13.27 21.21 -7.66
N LEU A 210 -13.01 22.47 -7.25
CA LEU A 210 -14.06 23.48 -7.12
C LEU A 210 -14.70 23.83 -8.47
N ARG A 211 -13.91 23.91 -9.55
CA ARG A 211 -14.44 24.13 -10.90
C ARG A 211 -15.36 22.99 -11.33
N GLU A 212 -15.00 21.74 -11.07
CA GLU A 212 -15.88 20.60 -11.40
C GLU A 212 -17.16 20.62 -10.56
N CYS A 213 -17.07 20.97 -9.27
CA CYS A 213 -18.25 21.18 -8.43
C CYS A 213 -19.18 22.25 -9.01
N ASP A 214 -18.64 23.40 -9.43
CA ASP A 214 -19.42 24.48 -10.04
C ASP A 214 -20.10 24.04 -11.35
N VAL A 215 -19.40 23.25 -12.17
CA VAL A 215 -19.94 22.71 -13.42
C VAL A 215 -21.09 21.75 -13.13
N ILE A 216 -20.93 20.84 -12.17
CA ILE A 216 -21.97 19.91 -11.74
C ILE A 216 -23.16 20.67 -11.16
N GLN A 217 -22.92 21.68 -10.32
CA GLN A 217 -23.98 22.49 -9.73
C GLN A 217 -24.77 23.26 -10.80
N LYS A 218 -24.09 23.88 -11.77
CA LYS A 218 -24.75 24.54 -12.91
C LYS A 218 -25.52 23.56 -13.80
N ARG A 219 -25.07 22.31 -13.89
CA ARG A 219 -25.78 21.25 -14.63
C ARG A 219 -27.03 20.82 -13.86
N VAL A 220 -26.92 20.62 -12.55
CA VAL A 220 -28.06 20.30 -11.67
C VAL A 220 -29.12 21.41 -11.72
N GLN A 221 -28.71 22.67 -11.65
CA GLN A 221 -29.62 23.82 -11.79
C GLN A 221 -30.33 23.86 -13.15
N ARG A 222 -29.63 23.48 -14.24
CA ARG A 222 -30.20 23.47 -15.60
C ARG A 222 -31.12 22.28 -15.89
N PHE A 223 -30.80 21.11 -15.36
CA PHE A 223 -31.44 19.84 -15.73
C PHE A 223 -32.22 19.16 -14.60
N GLY A 224 -32.20 19.69 -13.38
CA GLY A 224 -33.03 19.24 -12.26
C GLY A 224 -32.61 17.91 -11.61
N GLY A 225 -31.31 17.69 -11.39
CA GLY A 225 -30.77 16.46 -10.78
C GLY A 225 -30.41 16.58 -9.28
N GLU A 226 -29.93 15.49 -8.69
CA GLU A 226 -29.29 15.51 -7.37
C GLU A 226 -27.82 15.93 -7.51
N PHE A 227 -27.35 16.83 -6.64
CA PHE A 227 -25.95 17.23 -6.62
C PHE A 227 -25.12 16.16 -5.91
N GLN A 228 -24.25 15.49 -6.66
CA GLN A 228 -23.25 14.59 -6.13
C GLN A 228 -21.86 15.21 -6.34
N ALA A 229 -21.18 15.54 -5.23
CA ALA A 229 -19.82 16.05 -5.29
C ALA A 229 -18.87 15.01 -5.92
N PRO A 230 -17.90 15.43 -6.76
CA PRO A 230 -16.90 14.53 -7.29
C PRO A 230 -16.03 13.99 -6.15
N ASP A 231 -15.48 12.78 -6.33
CA ASP A 231 -14.54 12.20 -5.37
C ASP A 231 -13.20 12.94 -5.46
N ILE A 232 -12.78 13.54 -4.35
CA ILE A 232 -11.54 14.32 -4.25
C ILE A 232 -10.28 13.49 -4.55
N LYS A 233 -10.37 12.15 -4.39
CA LYS A 233 -9.29 11.23 -4.72
C LYS A 233 -8.85 11.29 -6.17
N LYS A 234 -9.72 11.74 -7.09
CA LYS A 234 -9.39 11.84 -8.51
C LYS A 234 -8.30 12.88 -8.81
N TYR A 235 -8.12 13.85 -7.93
CA TYR A 235 -7.16 14.95 -8.10
C TYR A 235 -5.86 14.72 -7.34
N MET A 236 -5.75 13.61 -6.61
CA MET A 236 -4.54 13.26 -5.87
C MET A 236 -3.82 12.09 -6.52
N ASP A 237 -2.51 12.00 -6.30
CA ASP A 237 -1.74 10.82 -6.70
C ASP A 237 -2.27 9.57 -5.94
N PRO A 238 -2.71 8.51 -6.66
CA PRO A 238 -3.09 7.24 -6.04
C PRO A 238 -2.05 6.66 -5.08
N LYS A 239 -0.75 6.91 -5.32
CA LYS A 239 0.34 6.47 -4.44
C LYS A 239 0.25 7.15 -3.06
N VAL A 240 -0.05 8.45 -3.02
CA VAL A 240 -0.23 9.22 -1.77
C VAL A 240 -1.45 8.72 -1.01
N ILE A 241 -2.57 8.49 -1.69
CA ILE A 241 -3.80 7.95 -1.08
C ILE A 241 -3.52 6.60 -0.42
N ARG A 242 -2.87 5.67 -1.14
CA ARG A 242 -2.56 4.34 -0.61
C ARG A 242 -1.58 4.41 0.55
N ARG A 243 -0.58 5.30 0.48
CA ARG A 243 0.35 5.54 1.60
C ARG A 243 -0.43 5.99 2.84
N LEU A 244 -1.34 6.94 2.69
CA LEU A 244 -2.14 7.45 3.81
C LEU A 244 -3.04 6.36 4.42
N GLN A 245 -3.73 5.58 3.60
CA GLN A 245 -4.59 4.48 4.06
C GLN A 245 -3.81 3.37 4.78
N ARG A 246 -2.60 3.05 4.31
CA ARG A 246 -1.74 2.02 4.94
C ARG A 246 -1.14 2.51 6.25
N THR A 247 -0.56 3.71 6.24
CA THR A 247 0.14 4.27 7.41
C THR A 247 -0.79 4.58 8.58
N GLY A 248 -2.10 4.73 8.34
CA GLY A 248 -3.08 4.93 9.41
C GLY A 248 -3.47 3.65 10.14
N ALA A 249 -3.46 2.53 9.40
CA ALA A 249 -3.81 1.22 9.95
C ALA A 249 -2.62 0.59 10.71
N THR A 250 -1.39 0.84 10.27
CA THR A 250 -0.18 0.23 10.85
C THR A 250 0.29 0.95 12.12
N GLU A 251 0.81 0.22 13.10
CA GLU A 251 1.44 0.81 14.31
C GLU A 251 2.73 1.52 13.92
N ARG A 252 3.04 2.67 14.52
CA ARG A 252 4.32 3.34 14.27
C ARG A 252 5.49 2.40 14.55
N GLY A 253 6.53 2.51 13.72
CA GLY A 253 7.73 1.70 13.82
C GLY A 253 8.64 2.15 14.96
N PHE A 254 9.92 1.80 14.83
CA PHE A 254 10.97 2.32 15.70
C PHE A 254 11.82 3.32 14.92
N ALA A 255 11.59 4.61 15.15
CA ALA A 255 12.44 5.67 14.61
C ALA A 255 13.70 5.87 15.45
N THR A 256 14.87 5.78 14.84
CA THR A 256 16.14 6.06 15.54
C THR A 256 16.44 7.55 15.61
N GLY A 257 15.97 8.33 14.64
CA GLY A 257 16.02 9.80 14.63
C GLY A 257 17.43 10.41 14.55
N ILE A 258 18.47 9.60 14.34
CA ILE A 258 19.87 10.04 14.29
C ILE A 258 20.45 9.68 12.93
N ASP A 259 20.88 10.71 12.19
CA ASP A 259 21.63 10.54 10.95
C ASP A 259 23.07 10.14 11.25
N MET A 260 23.38 8.85 11.12
CA MET A 260 24.74 8.34 11.37
C MET A 260 25.76 8.71 10.31
N LEU A 261 25.31 9.25 9.17
CA LEU A 261 26.15 9.70 8.05
C LEU A 261 26.28 11.23 8.02
N SER A 262 25.60 11.95 8.91
CA SER A 262 25.79 13.39 9.02
C SER A 262 27.20 13.70 9.53
N ASN A 263 27.85 14.68 8.91
CA ASN A 263 29.15 15.20 9.33
C ASN A 263 29.19 15.55 10.82
N GLU A 264 28.08 16.01 11.40
CA GLU A 264 27.98 16.32 12.83
C GLU A 264 28.06 15.07 13.70
N GLU A 265 27.42 13.97 13.30
CA GLU A 265 27.45 12.72 14.05
C GLU A 265 28.80 12.01 13.89
N GLU A 266 29.42 12.10 12.71
CA GLU A 266 30.80 11.67 12.49
C GLU A 266 31.78 12.40 13.42
N GLN A 267 31.64 13.73 13.56
CA GLN A 267 32.46 14.52 14.47
C GLN A 267 32.20 14.17 15.93
N LYS A 268 30.94 14.02 16.34
CA LYS A 268 30.60 13.56 17.70
C LYS A 268 31.15 12.16 17.98
N ARG A 269 31.22 11.29 16.97
CA ARG A 269 31.82 9.96 17.09
C ARG A 269 33.34 10.02 17.21
N LYS A 270 34.02 10.81 16.36
CA LYS A 270 35.46 11.06 16.46
C LYS A 270 35.83 11.66 17.82
N ALA A 271 35.06 12.61 18.33
CA ALA A 271 35.26 13.19 19.66
C ALA A 271 35.01 12.19 20.80
N ARG A 272 34.02 11.29 20.68
CA ARG A 272 33.83 10.18 21.63
C ARG A 272 35.00 9.19 21.58
N MET A 273 35.48 8.86 20.39
CA MET A 273 36.64 7.99 20.19
C MET A 273 37.88 8.57 20.89
N GLU A 274 38.17 9.85 20.69
CA GLU A 274 39.27 10.55 21.36
C GLU A 274 39.11 10.57 22.89
N ARG A 275 37.89 10.71 23.40
CA ARG A 275 37.62 10.74 24.85
C ARG A 275 37.72 9.38 25.53
N PHE A 276 37.34 8.31 24.82
CA PHE A 276 37.23 6.96 25.39
C PHE A 276 38.32 6.00 24.90
N ASN A 277 39.32 6.48 24.15
CA ASN A 277 40.37 5.67 23.52
C ASN A 277 39.79 4.44 22.79
N THR A 278 38.65 4.61 22.13
CA THR A 278 38.03 3.53 21.37
C THR A 278 38.88 3.25 20.12
N PRO A 279 39.12 1.99 19.74
CA PRO A 279 39.93 1.68 18.58
C PRO A 279 39.42 2.34 17.30
N GLN A 280 40.33 2.85 16.48
CA GLN A 280 40.01 3.64 15.27
C GLN A 280 39.15 2.87 14.25
N PHE A 281 39.26 1.54 14.24
CA PHE A 281 38.47 0.66 13.37
C PHE A 281 36.99 0.54 13.78
N ALA A 282 36.63 0.90 15.02
CA ALA A 282 35.26 0.86 15.51
C ALA A 282 34.38 2.00 14.96
N VAL A 283 34.98 2.97 14.25
CA VAL A 283 34.30 4.17 13.74
C VAL A 283 33.60 3.89 12.40
N GLU A 284 34.13 2.96 11.61
CA GLU A 284 33.57 2.55 10.32
C GLU A 284 32.38 1.61 10.54
N TYR A 285 31.23 1.95 9.96
CA TYR A 285 30.04 1.08 9.97
C TYR A 285 30.16 0.05 8.85
N SER A 286 30.97 -0.99 9.08
CA SER A 286 30.96 -2.19 8.24
C SER A 286 30.48 -3.38 9.06
N ALA A 287 29.88 -4.36 8.39
CA ALA A 287 29.50 -5.60 9.06
C ALA A 287 30.73 -6.35 9.63
N GLU A 288 31.94 -6.06 9.15
CA GLU A 288 33.19 -6.63 9.62
C GLU A 288 33.67 -5.99 10.93
N THR A 289 33.57 -4.66 11.06
CA THR A 289 33.96 -3.94 12.27
C THR A 289 33.02 -4.25 13.44
N ALA A 290 31.71 -4.36 13.16
CA ALA A 290 30.72 -4.77 14.17
C ALA A 290 30.97 -6.19 14.71
N ARG A 291 31.37 -7.14 13.84
CA ARG A 291 31.74 -8.50 14.26
C ARG A 291 33.05 -8.54 15.04
N ALA A 292 34.05 -7.76 14.63
CA ALA A 292 35.32 -7.70 15.35
C ALA A 292 35.18 -7.12 16.77
N LEU A 293 34.29 -6.13 16.95
CA LEU A 293 33.91 -5.63 18.27
C LEU A 293 33.20 -6.71 19.12
N GLN A 294 32.29 -7.49 18.52
CA GLN A 294 31.60 -8.59 19.20
C GLN A 294 32.57 -9.70 19.63
N ASP A 295 33.57 -9.99 18.81
CA ASP A 295 34.61 -10.99 19.08
C ASP A 295 35.70 -10.48 20.04
N GLY A 296 35.62 -9.21 20.48
CA GLY A 296 36.54 -8.62 21.45
C GLY A 296 37.94 -8.32 20.90
N LEU A 297 38.10 -8.18 19.58
CA LEU A 297 39.40 -7.89 18.98
C LEU A 297 39.94 -6.53 19.46
N THR A 298 41.21 -6.53 19.83
CA THR A 298 41.94 -5.33 20.24
C THR A 298 42.42 -4.51 19.03
N GLN A 299 42.83 -3.26 19.27
CA GLN A 299 43.37 -2.38 18.23
C GLN A 299 44.65 -2.93 17.57
N GLU A 300 45.49 -3.60 18.35
CA GLU A 300 46.73 -4.20 17.88
C GLU A 300 46.43 -5.42 16.98
N GLU A 301 45.51 -6.30 17.39
CA GLU A 301 45.08 -7.45 16.58
C GLU A 301 44.39 -7.04 15.28
N TRP A 302 43.65 -5.94 15.29
CA TRP A 302 43.06 -5.38 14.06
C TRP A 302 44.14 -4.85 13.11
N ALA A 303 45.11 -4.09 13.63
CA ALA A 303 46.22 -3.55 12.84
C ALA A 303 47.10 -4.67 12.26
N GLU A 304 47.36 -5.73 13.04
CA GLU A 304 48.07 -6.92 12.55
C GLU A 304 47.29 -7.62 11.43
N ARG A 305 45.97 -7.76 11.58
CA ARG A 305 45.10 -8.35 10.55
C ARG A 305 45.05 -7.51 9.29
N GLU A 306 45.08 -6.18 9.40
CA GLU A 306 45.21 -5.30 8.24
C GLU A 306 46.59 -5.40 7.58
N ALA A 307 47.66 -5.44 8.35
CA ALA A 307 49.02 -5.61 7.83
C ALA A 307 49.21 -6.98 7.16
N GLU A 308 48.61 -8.04 7.69
CA GLU A 308 48.56 -9.36 7.05
C GLU A 308 47.73 -9.31 5.76
N ARG A 309 46.59 -8.61 5.78
CA ARG A 309 45.75 -8.40 4.58
C ARG A 309 46.51 -7.64 3.50
N GLU A 310 47.28 -6.62 3.87
CA GLU A 310 48.11 -5.84 2.94
C GLU A 310 49.27 -6.67 2.37
N LYS A 311 49.97 -7.45 3.20
CA LYS A 311 50.98 -8.42 2.71
C LYS A 311 50.36 -9.46 1.77
N LEU A 312 49.12 -9.87 2.03
CA LEU A 312 48.38 -10.77 1.15
C LEU A 312 48.03 -10.07 -0.18
N ARG A 313 47.67 -8.78 -0.16
CA ARG A 313 47.41 -7.94 -1.35
C ARG A 313 48.67 -7.75 -2.19
N GLU A 314 49.79 -7.42 -1.57
CA GLU A 314 51.09 -7.30 -2.27
C GLU A 314 51.50 -8.62 -2.91
N ARG A 315 51.26 -9.74 -2.21
CA ARG A 315 51.46 -11.08 -2.76
C ARG A 315 50.51 -11.33 -3.93
N ALA A 316 49.22 -11.01 -3.80
CA ALA A 316 48.24 -11.17 -4.87
C ALA A 316 48.67 -10.40 -6.13
N LEU A 317 49.05 -9.12 -5.99
CA LEU A 317 49.59 -8.29 -7.07
C LEU A 317 50.83 -8.92 -7.72
N LYS A 318 51.76 -9.46 -6.92
CA LYS A 318 52.95 -10.15 -7.41
C LYS A 318 52.64 -11.43 -8.20
N PHE A 319 51.52 -12.08 -7.90
CA PHE A 319 51.04 -13.27 -8.60
C PHE A 319 49.99 -12.96 -9.69
N GLY A 320 49.77 -11.68 -10.02
CA GLY A 320 48.79 -11.27 -11.03
C GLY A 320 47.33 -11.54 -10.64
N LEU A 321 47.07 -11.69 -9.33
CA LEU A 321 45.73 -11.81 -8.76
C LEU A 321 45.26 -10.42 -8.31
N ASP A 322 44.00 -10.11 -8.53
CA ASP A 322 43.40 -8.85 -8.09
C ASP A 322 43.37 -8.79 -6.54
N PRO A 323 44.07 -7.81 -5.92
CA PRO A 323 44.17 -7.69 -4.46
C PRO A 323 42.85 -7.31 -3.77
N ASP A 324 41.91 -6.73 -4.51
CA ASP A 324 40.59 -6.33 -4.00
C ASP A 324 39.48 -7.33 -4.37
N ALA A 325 39.82 -8.34 -5.18
CA ALA A 325 38.99 -9.52 -5.34
C ALA A 325 39.01 -10.33 -4.04
N ASN A 326 38.16 -9.95 -3.08
CA ASN A 326 37.95 -10.74 -1.89
C ASN A 326 37.48 -12.13 -2.32
N PRO A 327 38.21 -13.23 -2.00
CA PRO A 327 37.85 -14.56 -2.48
C PRO A 327 36.46 -15.02 -1.97
N LYS A 328 35.91 -14.37 -0.93
CA LYS A 328 34.55 -14.58 -0.45
C LYS A 328 33.51 -13.60 -1.03
N SER A 329 33.89 -12.41 -1.51
CA SER A 329 32.94 -11.49 -2.19
C SER A 329 32.95 -11.72 -3.70
N GLY A 330 34.11 -11.90 -4.34
CA GLY A 330 34.23 -12.28 -5.74
C GLY A 330 33.44 -13.54 -6.08
N ALA A 331 33.42 -14.55 -5.20
CA ALA A 331 32.58 -15.73 -5.37
C ALA A 331 31.06 -15.47 -5.18
N LYS A 332 30.67 -14.47 -4.37
CA LYS A 332 29.26 -14.09 -4.15
C LYS A 332 28.72 -13.20 -5.28
N THR A 333 29.53 -12.27 -5.79
CA THR A 333 29.14 -11.28 -6.82
C THR A 333 29.25 -11.83 -8.24
N GLN A 334 29.99 -12.91 -8.47
CA GLN A 334 30.13 -13.54 -9.80
C GLN A 334 28.86 -14.25 -10.31
N ASN A 335 27.82 -14.41 -9.48
CA ASN A 335 26.59 -15.10 -9.88
C ASN A 335 25.32 -14.25 -9.69
N LEU A 336 25.38 -12.94 -10.00
CA LEU A 336 24.23 -12.02 -10.00
C LEU A 336 23.19 -12.32 -11.11
N LYS A 337 23.31 -13.46 -11.79
CA LYS A 337 22.36 -13.85 -12.82
C LYS A 337 21.05 -14.28 -12.17
N PRO A 338 19.91 -13.72 -12.61
CA PRO A 338 18.61 -14.18 -12.16
C PRO A 338 18.41 -15.64 -12.55
N ALA A 339 17.74 -16.40 -11.69
CA ALA A 339 17.53 -17.83 -11.86
C ALA A 339 16.74 -18.18 -13.13
N SER A 340 15.90 -17.25 -13.62
CA SER A 340 15.20 -17.41 -14.89
C SER A 340 14.90 -16.11 -15.62
N LYS A 341 14.47 -16.25 -16.87
CA LYS A 341 14.03 -15.14 -17.73
C LYS A 341 12.87 -14.37 -17.11
N LYS A 342 11.92 -15.08 -16.48
CA LYS A 342 10.78 -14.47 -15.77
C LYS A 342 11.27 -13.54 -14.66
N VAL A 343 12.13 -14.04 -13.78
CA VAL A 343 12.70 -13.25 -12.68
C VAL A 343 13.41 -12.02 -13.23
N ARG A 344 14.21 -12.17 -14.30
CA ARG A 344 14.88 -11.05 -14.97
C ARG A 344 13.92 -9.98 -15.49
N GLU A 345 12.82 -10.39 -16.12
CA GLU A 345 11.81 -9.46 -16.68
C GLU A 345 11.03 -8.73 -15.59
N GLU A 346 10.90 -9.33 -14.41
CA GLU A 346 10.26 -8.72 -13.24
C GLU A 346 11.18 -7.76 -12.47
N ARG A 347 12.47 -7.64 -12.85
CA ARG A 347 13.41 -6.72 -12.21
C ARG A 347 13.09 -5.27 -12.59
N CYS A 348 12.78 -4.46 -11.58
CA CYS A 348 12.54 -3.03 -11.75
C CYS A 348 13.86 -2.25 -11.65
N ASP A 349 14.60 -2.20 -12.75
CA ASP A 349 15.78 -1.33 -12.86
C ASP A 349 15.38 0.12 -13.19
N ILE A 350 16.19 1.07 -12.75
CA ILE A 350 16.04 2.49 -13.00
C ILE A 350 16.43 2.81 -14.45
N LYS A 351 15.47 3.28 -15.24
CA LYS A 351 15.65 3.60 -16.66
C LYS A 351 16.23 5.00 -16.85
N GLY A 352 17.04 5.16 -17.90
CA GLY A 352 17.92 6.31 -18.04
C GLY A 352 17.32 7.69 -18.38
N ASP A 353 16.00 7.82 -18.54
CA ASP A 353 15.35 9.02 -19.12
C ASP A 353 14.43 9.79 -18.13
N THR A 354 14.29 9.29 -16.89
CA THR A 354 13.37 9.86 -15.88
C THR A 354 14.14 10.51 -14.73
N MET A 355 13.74 11.73 -14.34
CA MET A 355 14.13 12.25 -13.01
C MET A 355 13.55 11.29 -11.96
N ILE A 356 14.42 10.67 -11.17
CA ILE A 356 14.03 9.67 -10.20
C ILE A 356 13.85 10.34 -8.85
N ASP A 357 12.63 10.28 -8.34
CA ASP A 357 12.34 10.62 -6.95
C ASP A 357 12.56 9.38 -6.08
N PHE A 358 13.57 9.45 -5.21
CA PHE A 358 13.92 8.37 -4.28
C PHE A 358 13.11 8.49 -3.00
N ARG A 359 12.62 7.36 -2.53
CA ARG A 359 11.96 7.23 -1.24
C ARG A 359 13.03 6.93 -0.18
N ASP A 360 13.47 7.97 0.51
CA ASP A 360 14.55 7.84 1.49
C ASP A 360 14.15 7.00 2.72
N ASP A 361 12.85 6.89 3.00
CA ASP A 361 12.29 6.06 4.10
C ASP A 361 12.19 4.57 3.77
N ALA A 362 12.69 4.11 2.61
CA ALA A 362 12.41 2.76 2.16
C ALA A 362 13.47 2.10 1.29
N ILE A 363 13.47 0.77 1.37
CA ILE A 363 14.40 -0.10 0.66
C ILE A 363 13.60 -1.00 -0.27
N HIS A 364 13.96 -0.99 -1.54
CA HIS A 364 13.44 -1.93 -2.51
C HIS A 364 14.27 -3.21 -2.47
N VAL A 365 13.58 -4.35 -2.33
CA VAL A 365 14.13 -5.70 -2.22
C VAL A 365 13.70 -6.49 -3.45
N TYR A 366 14.67 -7.08 -4.14
CA TYR A 366 14.43 -7.92 -5.30
C TYR A 366 15.18 -9.24 -5.19
N SER A 367 14.51 -10.36 -5.44
CA SER A 367 15.09 -11.69 -5.38
C SER A 367 15.62 -12.14 -6.74
N LEU A 368 16.81 -12.73 -6.73
CA LEU A 368 17.38 -13.39 -7.91
C LEU A 368 16.86 -14.82 -8.11
N ASP A 369 16.11 -15.37 -7.16
CA ASP A 369 15.67 -16.77 -7.17
C ASP A 369 14.15 -16.92 -7.42
N GLU A 370 13.75 -17.93 -8.20
CA GLU A 370 12.35 -18.14 -8.62
C GLU A 370 11.38 -18.46 -7.48
N ARG A 371 11.88 -19.05 -6.40
CA ARG A 371 11.05 -19.52 -5.28
C ARG A 371 10.80 -18.44 -4.23
N PHE A 372 10.99 -17.17 -4.55
CA PHE A 372 10.76 -16.07 -3.62
C PHE A 372 9.30 -15.93 -3.19
N GLN A 373 8.35 -16.45 -3.98
CA GLN A 373 6.94 -16.63 -3.59
C GLN A 373 6.72 -17.35 -2.25
N GLN A 374 7.73 -18.09 -1.77
CA GLN A 374 7.67 -18.81 -0.50
C GLN A 374 8.02 -17.93 0.70
N VAL A 375 8.66 -16.78 0.48
CA VAL A 375 9.02 -15.80 1.52
C VAL A 375 7.76 -15.07 1.96
N ARG A 376 7.52 -15.03 3.26
CA ARG A 376 6.38 -14.34 3.86
C ARG A 376 6.79 -12.96 4.35
N THR A 377 5.79 -12.10 4.58
CA THR A 377 6.01 -10.79 5.21
C THR A 377 6.82 -10.90 6.50
N ASN A 378 6.54 -11.89 7.35
CA ASN A 378 7.28 -12.09 8.60
C ASN A 378 8.77 -12.37 8.38
N ASP A 379 9.13 -13.13 7.34
CA ASP A 379 10.54 -13.44 7.05
C ASP A 379 11.29 -12.15 6.63
N ILE A 380 10.64 -11.29 5.84
CA ILE A 380 11.20 -9.97 5.46
C ILE A 380 11.32 -9.05 6.68
N MET A 381 10.30 -9.01 7.53
CA MET A 381 10.33 -8.20 8.76
C MET A 381 11.42 -8.70 9.72
N GLU A 382 11.62 -10.01 9.82
CA GLU A 382 12.69 -10.61 10.63
C GLU A 382 14.07 -10.29 10.07
N TYR A 383 14.24 -10.34 8.74
CA TYR A 383 15.49 -9.97 8.07
C TYR A 383 15.92 -8.54 8.40
N PHE A 384 14.98 -7.61 8.51
CA PHE A 384 15.24 -6.22 8.89
C PHE A 384 15.07 -5.93 10.38
N ALA A 385 14.76 -6.92 11.23
CA ALA A 385 14.33 -6.69 12.61
C ALA A 385 15.27 -5.81 13.45
N GLY A 386 16.58 -5.93 13.26
CA GLY A 386 17.59 -5.08 13.94
C GLY A 386 17.50 -3.58 13.62
N PHE A 387 16.71 -3.21 12.62
CA PHE A 387 16.48 -1.85 12.16
C PHE A 387 15.02 -1.41 12.33
N GLY A 388 14.13 -2.22 12.92
CA GLY A 388 12.75 -1.82 13.16
C GLY A 388 11.94 -1.47 11.88
N PRO A 389 11.77 -2.42 10.94
CA PRO A 389 10.98 -2.18 9.74
C PRO A 389 9.53 -1.87 10.13
N TRP A 390 8.89 -0.95 9.40
CA TRP A 390 7.53 -0.53 9.69
C TRP A 390 6.51 -1.45 9.01
N TYR A 391 6.60 -1.63 7.70
CA TYR A 391 5.76 -2.57 6.95
C TYR A 391 6.38 -2.95 5.60
N VAL A 392 5.78 -3.93 4.93
CA VAL A 392 6.22 -4.45 3.63
C VAL A 392 5.15 -4.21 2.57
N GLU A 393 5.57 -3.67 1.43
CA GLU A 393 4.77 -3.44 0.24
C GLU A 393 5.14 -4.44 -0.85
N TRP A 394 4.36 -5.51 -0.97
CA TRP A 394 4.57 -6.51 -2.02
C TRP A 394 4.18 -5.94 -3.39
N ILE A 395 5.14 -5.90 -4.30
CA ILE A 395 4.95 -5.42 -5.68
C ILE A 395 4.55 -6.61 -6.57
N ASN A 396 5.36 -7.66 -6.52
CA ASN A 396 5.14 -8.89 -7.25
C ASN A 396 5.71 -10.09 -6.45
N ASP A 397 5.80 -11.25 -7.11
CA ASP A 397 6.25 -12.51 -6.52
C ASP A 397 7.77 -12.58 -6.28
N SER A 398 8.53 -11.64 -6.82
CA SER A 398 10.00 -11.58 -6.77
C SER A 398 10.54 -10.30 -6.12
N ALA A 399 9.68 -9.33 -5.79
CA ALA A 399 10.07 -8.02 -5.28
C ALA A 399 9.07 -7.42 -4.30
N CYS A 400 9.60 -6.71 -3.30
CA CYS A 400 8.83 -5.93 -2.36
C CYS A 400 9.60 -4.69 -1.91
N THR A 401 8.89 -3.70 -1.37
CA THR A 401 9.50 -2.51 -0.78
C THR A 401 9.28 -2.53 0.73
N VAL A 402 10.35 -2.43 1.50
CA VAL A 402 10.31 -2.38 2.97
C VAL A 402 10.37 -0.92 3.39
N VAL A 403 9.38 -0.52 4.19
CA VAL A 403 9.21 0.86 4.64
C VAL A 403 9.70 0.97 6.07
N PHE A 404 10.40 2.05 6.38
CA PHE A 404 10.86 2.39 7.73
C PHE A 404 10.14 3.66 8.20
N GLU A 405 10.20 3.94 9.49
CA GLU A 405 9.59 5.15 10.04
C GLU A 405 10.41 6.41 9.69
N ASP A 406 11.72 6.27 9.56
CA ASP A 406 12.64 7.35 9.22
C ASP A 406 13.67 6.96 8.16
N ALA A 407 14.13 7.97 7.41
CA ALA A 407 15.09 7.83 6.32
C ALA A 407 16.46 7.31 6.78
N HIS A 408 16.89 7.71 7.98
CA HIS A 408 18.21 7.35 8.48
C HIS A 408 18.27 5.86 8.83
N THR A 409 17.21 5.32 9.43
CA THR A 409 17.07 3.89 9.70
C THR A 409 17.09 3.05 8.42
N ALA A 410 16.38 3.48 7.36
CA ALA A 410 16.45 2.83 6.06
C ALA A 410 17.87 2.85 5.47
N GLY A 411 18.55 4.01 5.50
CA GLY A 411 19.93 4.14 5.04
C GLY A 411 20.90 3.22 5.78
N ARG A 412 20.77 3.11 7.11
CA ARG A 412 21.57 2.20 7.95
C ARG A 412 21.36 0.75 7.58
N ALA A 413 20.10 0.33 7.41
CA ALA A 413 19.77 -1.03 7.05
C ALA A 413 20.38 -1.40 5.67
N LEU A 414 20.30 -0.48 4.70
CA LEU A 414 20.89 -0.67 3.37
C LEU A 414 22.42 -0.80 3.41
N ILE A 415 23.10 -0.06 4.29
CA ILE A 415 24.56 -0.13 4.46
C ILE A 415 24.99 -1.39 5.21
N ALA A 416 24.27 -1.76 6.27
CA ALA A 416 24.66 -2.89 7.09
C ALA A 416 24.37 -4.25 6.44
N LEU A 417 23.33 -4.34 5.61
CA LEU A 417 22.87 -5.60 5.00
C LEU A 417 23.30 -5.75 3.54
N GLY A 418 23.69 -4.67 2.87
CA GLY A 418 24.04 -4.65 1.45
C GLY A 418 25.52 -4.45 1.18
N ASP A 419 26.12 -5.38 0.45
CA ASP A 419 27.47 -5.28 -0.11
C ASP A 419 27.43 -4.53 -1.46
N GLU A 420 28.43 -3.69 -1.75
CA GLU A 420 28.49 -2.97 -3.03
C GLU A 420 28.74 -3.91 -4.21
N ILE A 421 28.04 -3.65 -5.32
CA ILE A 421 28.16 -4.43 -6.55
C ILE A 421 29.00 -3.64 -7.56
N PRO A 422 30.06 -4.24 -8.14
CA PRO A 422 30.81 -3.62 -9.24
C PRO A 422 29.91 -3.42 -10.47
N ALA A 423 30.27 -2.43 -11.31
CA ALA A 423 29.54 -2.16 -12.54
C ALA A 423 29.40 -3.42 -13.42
N GLN A 424 28.18 -3.67 -13.90
CA GLN A 424 27.86 -4.83 -14.73
C GLN A 424 27.93 -4.47 -16.22
N PHE A 425 28.22 -5.47 -17.06
CA PHE A 425 28.31 -5.34 -18.51
C PHE A 425 27.49 -6.43 -19.22
N ILE A 426 26.84 -6.05 -20.31
CA ILE A 426 26.06 -6.90 -21.19
C ILE A 426 26.93 -7.34 -22.37
N LYS A 427 26.96 -8.66 -22.63
CA LYS A 427 27.55 -9.19 -23.87
C LYS A 427 26.55 -9.04 -25.01
N PRO A 428 26.86 -8.29 -26.09
CA PRO A 428 25.96 -8.21 -27.24
C PRO A 428 25.80 -9.61 -27.84
N ARG A 429 24.55 -10.06 -28.04
CA ARG A 429 24.30 -11.31 -28.76
C ARG A 429 24.75 -11.10 -30.20
N ARG A 430 25.69 -11.90 -30.69
CA ARG A 430 25.97 -12.05 -32.12
C ARG A 430 24.65 -12.44 -32.82
N GLY A 431 24.04 -11.47 -33.51
CA GLY A 431 22.84 -11.70 -34.30
C GLY A 431 23.16 -12.69 -35.41
N LYS A 432 22.45 -13.82 -35.44
CA LYS A 432 22.41 -14.68 -36.62
C LYS A 432 21.57 -13.93 -37.64
N GLY A 433 22.23 -13.25 -38.57
CA GLY A 433 21.60 -12.38 -39.56
C GLY A 433 20.51 -13.12 -40.35
N ARG A 434 19.29 -12.59 -40.27
CA ARG A 434 18.35 -12.62 -41.40
C ARG A 434 18.26 -11.17 -41.85
N ALA A 435 18.69 -10.94 -43.08
CA ALA A 435 18.81 -9.62 -43.69
C ALA A 435 17.47 -8.87 -43.68
N GLU A 436 17.47 -7.69 -43.07
CA GLU A 436 16.62 -6.58 -43.48
C GLU A 436 17.56 -5.51 -44.03
N ALA A 437 17.71 -5.47 -45.34
CA ALA A 437 18.22 -4.33 -46.07
C ALA A 437 17.03 -3.76 -46.84
N ASN A 438 16.47 -2.65 -46.34
CA ASN A 438 16.04 -1.49 -47.11
C ASN A 438 15.23 -0.56 -46.20
N ALA A 439 15.89 0.47 -45.67
CA ALA A 439 15.22 1.68 -45.20
C ALA A 439 16.19 2.87 -45.28
N ALA A 440 16.00 3.69 -46.30
CA ALA A 440 16.37 5.11 -46.34
C ALA A 440 15.37 5.80 -47.28
N PRO A 441 15.17 7.13 -47.20
CA PRO A 441 14.16 7.74 -46.33
C PRO A 441 13.20 8.64 -47.12
N GLU A 442 11.92 8.75 -46.75
CA GLU A 442 11.06 9.81 -47.29
C GLU A 442 10.13 10.41 -46.23
N ALA A 443 10.04 11.74 -46.29
CA ALA A 443 9.28 12.62 -45.44
C ALA A 443 7.85 12.85 -45.97
N GLU A 444 6.95 13.18 -45.03
CA GLU A 444 5.66 13.89 -45.15
C GLU A 444 4.75 13.66 -46.38
N SER A 445 3.59 13.05 -46.14
CA SER A 445 2.27 13.72 -46.17
C SER A 445 1.11 12.71 -46.14
N THR A 446 0.03 13.09 -45.46
CA THR A 446 -1.34 12.51 -45.59
C THR A 446 -2.18 13.50 -46.42
N PRO A 447 -3.39 13.19 -46.97
CA PRO A 447 -4.38 12.23 -46.47
C PRO A 447 -5.31 11.48 -47.49
N ALA A 448 -6.10 10.55 -46.91
CA ALA A 448 -7.50 10.19 -47.20
C ALA A 448 -7.94 9.33 -48.43
N ALA A 449 -8.83 8.38 -48.08
CA ALA A 449 -9.99 7.83 -48.81
C ALA A 449 -9.95 6.39 -49.40
N GLU A 450 -10.71 5.51 -48.72
CA GLU A 450 -11.71 4.52 -49.17
C GLU A 450 -11.43 3.39 -50.20
N ALA A 451 -12.00 2.23 -49.81
CA ALA A 451 -12.63 1.16 -50.59
C ALA A 451 -11.80 -0.06 -51.06
N ALA A 452 -12.19 -1.23 -50.53
CA ALA A 452 -12.00 -2.60 -51.04
C ALA A 452 -12.77 -2.81 -52.38
N PRO A 453 -12.76 -3.99 -53.07
CA PRO A 453 -12.22 -5.31 -52.72
C PRO A 453 -11.45 -6.09 -53.84
N THR A 454 -10.99 -7.28 -53.45
CA THR A 454 -10.50 -8.47 -54.20
C THR A 454 -11.18 -8.78 -55.54
N PRO A 455 -10.53 -9.50 -56.49
CA PRO A 455 -10.35 -10.97 -56.38
C PRO A 455 -9.11 -11.61 -57.06
N ALA A 456 -8.81 -12.87 -56.65
CA ALA A 456 -8.02 -13.88 -57.39
C ALA A 456 -8.88 -14.45 -58.56
N PRO A 457 -8.40 -15.22 -59.58
CA PRO A 457 -7.50 -16.40 -59.53
C PRO A 457 -6.38 -16.34 -60.62
N GLY A 458 -5.29 -17.11 -60.65
CA GLY A 458 -5.14 -18.57 -60.75
C GLY A 458 -4.62 -18.97 -62.16
N ALA A 459 -3.81 -20.02 -62.22
CA ALA A 459 -3.41 -20.84 -63.39
C ALA A 459 -2.17 -20.44 -64.21
N ASP A 460 -1.15 -21.31 -64.06
CA ASP A 460 -0.51 -22.12 -65.11
C ASP A 460 0.39 -21.49 -66.19
N GLY A 461 1.59 -22.07 -66.27
CA GLY A 461 2.01 -22.77 -67.49
C GLY A 461 3.04 -22.09 -68.38
N ASP A 462 4.25 -22.65 -68.35
CA ASP A 462 5.12 -23.00 -69.49
C ASP A 462 5.26 -22.03 -70.66
N ILE A 463 6.50 -21.57 -70.90
CA ILE A 463 7.10 -21.46 -72.25
C ILE A 463 8.63 -21.53 -72.09
N ASP A 464 9.17 -22.62 -72.62
CA ASP A 464 10.59 -22.81 -72.95
C ASP A 464 11.01 -21.86 -74.08
N MET A 465 12.26 -21.38 -74.07
CA MET A 465 13.03 -21.31 -75.32
C MET A 465 14.54 -21.25 -75.06
N ASP A 466 15.14 -22.39 -75.40
CA ASP A 466 16.44 -22.65 -76.02
C ASP A 466 17.36 -21.47 -76.35
N GLY A 467 18.64 -21.69 -76.06
CA GLY A 467 19.74 -20.83 -76.49
C GLY A 467 21.10 -21.40 -76.11
N ASP A 468 21.40 -22.56 -76.70
CA ASP A 468 22.71 -23.19 -76.87
C ASP A 468 23.83 -22.15 -77.13
N ASP A 469 24.96 -22.20 -76.43
CA ASP A 469 26.17 -22.71 -77.09
C ASP A 469 27.38 -22.85 -76.15
N SER A 470 28.08 -23.93 -76.47
CA SER A 470 29.27 -24.51 -75.89
C SER A 470 30.52 -23.61 -75.83
N ALA A 471 31.38 -23.81 -74.81
CA ALA A 471 32.77 -24.24 -75.03
C ALA A 471 33.53 -24.46 -73.72
N ASN A 472 34.09 -25.66 -73.66
CA ASN A 472 34.91 -26.30 -72.65
C ASN A 472 36.38 -25.84 -72.77
N ALA A 473 37.08 -25.59 -71.65
CA ALA A 473 38.53 -25.84 -71.55
C ALA A 473 39.01 -25.82 -70.10
N SER A 474 39.45 -27.00 -69.65
CA SER A 474 40.13 -27.28 -68.40
C SER A 474 41.58 -26.75 -68.42
N ALA A 475 42.05 -26.19 -67.30
CA ALA A 475 43.45 -26.22 -66.90
C ALA A 475 43.55 -26.00 -65.37
N GLU A 476 44.03 -27.01 -64.66
CA GLU A 476 44.43 -26.95 -63.25
C GLU A 476 45.79 -26.21 -63.06
N PRO A 477 46.46 -26.25 -61.88
CA PRO A 477 46.17 -25.48 -60.67
C PRO A 477 47.41 -24.67 -60.21
N ALA A 478 47.23 -23.57 -59.49
CA ALA A 478 48.37 -22.89 -58.85
C ALA A 478 48.00 -22.21 -57.52
N ALA A 479 48.46 -22.85 -56.45
CA ALA A 479 49.12 -22.30 -55.27
C ALA A 479 48.56 -21.06 -54.55
N MET A 480 48.12 -21.33 -53.31
CA MET A 480 48.44 -20.61 -52.06
C MET A 480 48.43 -19.07 -52.04
N THR A 481 47.45 -18.52 -51.32
CA THR A 481 47.73 -17.50 -50.30
C THR A 481 46.82 -17.74 -49.10
N ASP A 482 47.44 -18.20 -48.00
CA ASP A 482 46.89 -18.17 -46.65
C ASP A 482 46.55 -16.73 -46.27
N ALA A 483 45.27 -16.43 -46.15
CA ALA A 483 44.79 -15.23 -45.47
C ALA A 483 44.45 -15.64 -44.01
N PRO A 484 44.96 -14.93 -42.99
CA PRO A 484 44.68 -15.27 -41.60
C PRO A 484 43.18 -15.14 -41.32
N ILE A 485 42.61 -16.22 -40.81
CA ILE A 485 41.32 -16.19 -40.13
C ILE A 485 41.55 -15.35 -38.86
N ASP A 486 41.02 -14.13 -38.85
CA ASP A 486 40.97 -13.26 -37.67
C ASP A 486 40.17 -13.94 -36.55
N GLU A 487 40.88 -14.68 -35.70
CA GLU A 487 40.46 -14.97 -34.35
C GLU A 487 40.66 -13.72 -33.48
N ALA A 488 39.61 -13.39 -32.71
CA ALA A 488 39.61 -12.51 -31.54
C ALA A 488 39.38 -11.00 -31.73
N SER A 489 38.29 -10.59 -32.37
CA SER A 489 37.54 -9.44 -31.83
C SER A 489 36.64 -9.94 -30.69
N ALA A 490 37.11 -9.86 -29.45
CA ALA A 490 36.24 -10.07 -28.29
C ALA A 490 35.03 -9.11 -28.40
N PRO A 491 33.78 -9.57 -28.22
CA PRO A 491 32.63 -8.68 -28.28
C PRO A 491 32.81 -7.60 -27.22
N ALA A 492 32.87 -6.33 -27.64
CA ALA A 492 32.96 -5.21 -26.72
C ALA A 492 31.84 -5.33 -25.67
N GLU A 493 32.23 -5.42 -24.40
CA GLU A 493 31.29 -5.52 -23.29
C GLU A 493 30.64 -4.15 -23.10
N ILE A 494 29.33 -4.05 -23.31
CA ILE A 494 28.58 -2.80 -23.20
C ILE A 494 28.11 -2.65 -21.75
N PRO A 495 28.35 -1.52 -21.05
CA PRO A 495 27.84 -1.33 -19.69
C PRO A 495 26.32 -1.55 -19.58
N ASP A 496 25.87 -2.26 -18.55
CA ASP A 496 24.44 -2.38 -18.21
C ASP A 496 24.01 -1.09 -17.50
N GLU A 497 23.69 -0.04 -18.27
CA GLU A 497 23.39 1.29 -17.73
C GLU A 497 22.24 1.28 -16.72
N ASP A 498 21.15 0.57 -17.01
CA ASP A 498 19.97 0.52 -16.13
C ASP A 498 20.29 -0.18 -14.80
N PHE A 499 21.03 -1.29 -14.83
CA PHE A 499 21.47 -1.98 -13.61
C PHE A 499 22.41 -1.09 -12.78
N ASN A 500 23.36 -0.43 -13.43
CA ASN A 500 24.36 0.39 -12.75
C ASN A 500 23.75 1.67 -12.16
N ARG A 501 22.78 2.30 -12.85
CA ARG A 501 22.02 3.46 -12.34
C ARG A 501 21.15 3.11 -11.13
N SER A 502 20.70 1.86 -11.05
CA SER A 502 19.87 1.38 -9.94
C SER A 502 20.60 1.31 -8.59
N GLN A 503 21.94 1.42 -8.59
CA GLN A 503 22.77 1.37 -7.38
C GLN A 503 22.45 0.14 -6.50
N TRP A 504 22.25 -1.01 -7.14
CA TRP A 504 21.96 -2.25 -6.44
C TRP A 504 23.12 -2.64 -5.53
N ARG A 505 22.77 -3.08 -4.32
CA ARG A 505 23.64 -3.73 -3.35
C ARG A 505 23.25 -5.18 -3.20
N TYR A 506 24.23 -6.06 -3.04
CA TYR A 506 23.98 -7.48 -2.83
C TYR A 506 23.64 -7.69 -1.36
N GLY A 507 22.38 -8.03 -1.08
CA GLY A 507 21.93 -8.26 0.29
C GLY A 507 22.43 -9.59 0.83
N GLN A 508 22.60 -9.67 2.14
CA GLN A 508 22.77 -10.98 2.80
C GLN A 508 21.58 -11.89 2.45
N PRO A 509 21.79 -13.19 2.17
CA PRO A 509 20.69 -14.07 1.81
C PRO A 509 19.63 -14.15 2.91
N ILE A 510 18.37 -14.01 2.54
CA ILE A 510 17.25 -14.15 3.47
C ILE A 510 16.94 -15.64 3.70
N GLY A 511 16.65 -16.02 4.93
CA GLY A 511 16.11 -17.33 5.30
C GLY A 511 14.66 -17.20 5.74
N SER A 512 13.95 -18.32 5.85
CA SER A 512 12.61 -18.34 6.44
C SER A 512 12.63 -19.08 7.75
N ALA A 513 12.12 -18.49 8.82
CA ALA A 513 11.96 -19.17 10.10
C ALA A 513 10.90 -20.29 10.04
N SER A 514 9.97 -20.17 9.09
CA SER A 514 8.86 -21.13 8.93
C SER A 514 9.19 -22.31 8.01
N GLN A 515 10.29 -22.24 7.25
CA GLN A 515 10.70 -23.29 6.32
C GLN A 515 12.06 -23.86 6.71
N GLY A 516 12.36 -25.10 6.31
CA GLY A 516 13.60 -25.76 6.70
C GLY A 516 14.85 -24.91 6.39
N ASN A 517 15.83 -24.96 7.31
CA ASN A 517 17.06 -24.15 7.35
C ASN A 517 17.90 -24.10 6.05
N GLU A 518 17.60 -24.95 5.08
CA GLU A 518 18.31 -25.06 3.80
C GLU A 518 17.84 -24.04 2.75
N LYS A 519 16.67 -23.42 2.94
CA LYS A 519 16.15 -22.44 1.98
C LYS A 519 16.65 -21.04 2.31
N ARG A 520 17.61 -20.57 1.52
CA ARG A 520 18.05 -19.18 1.50
C ARG A 520 17.85 -18.59 0.11
N TRP A 521 17.42 -17.33 0.05
CA TRP A 521 17.21 -16.61 -1.21
C TRP A 521 18.21 -15.46 -1.33
N ARG A 522 18.76 -15.30 -2.53
CA ARG A 522 19.69 -14.23 -2.88
C ARG A 522 18.89 -13.00 -3.26
N ILE A 523 19.23 -11.87 -2.65
CA ILE A 523 18.48 -10.63 -2.81
C ILE A 523 19.39 -9.47 -3.21
N LEU A 524 18.82 -8.53 -3.93
CA LEU A 524 19.36 -7.21 -4.21
C LEU A 524 18.57 -6.18 -3.43
N LEU A 525 19.29 -5.19 -2.91
CA LEU A 525 18.77 -4.10 -2.11
C LEU A 525 19.15 -2.77 -2.78
N ARG A 526 18.22 -1.83 -2.85
CA ARG A 526 18.51 -0.44 -3.22
C ARG A 526 17.55 0.52 -2.52
N ARG A 527 17.82 1.82 -2.58
CA ARG A 527 16.81 2.82 -2.20
C ARG A 527 15.58 2.65 -3.08
N ALA A 528 14.41 2.65 -2.47
CA ALA A 528 13.16 2.59 -3.21
C ALA A 528 12.97 3.89 -4.01
N THR A 529 12.26 3.79 -5.12
CA THR A 529 11.84 4.93 -5.94
C THR A 529 10.33 5.09 -5.85
N ALA A 530 9.81 6.21 -6.33
CA ALA A 530 8.36 6.40 -6.43
C ALA A 530 7.66 5.29 -7.23
N ASP A 531 8.36 4.61 -8.15
CA ASP A 531 7.81 3.55 -9.00
C ASP A 531 7.88 2.15 -8.38
N ASP A 532 8.62 1.99 -7.27
CA ASP A 532 8.65 0.74 -6.50
C ASP A 532 7.44 0.63 -5.57
N PHE A 533 6.26 0.95 -6.10
CA PHE A 533 4.98 0.89 -5.42
C PHE A 533 4.12 -0.20 -6.06
N PRO A 534 3.34 -0.97 -5.27
CA PRO A 534 2.49 -2.01 -5.83
C PRO A 534 1.59 -1.44 -6.92
N PRO A 535 1.51 -2.07 -8.10
CA PRO A 535 0.69 -1.58 -9.19
C PRO A 535 -0.76 -1.46 -8.71
N GLU A 536 -1.49 -0.51 -9.30
CA GLU A 536 -2.93 -0.47 -9.11
C GLU A 536 -3.50 -1.84 -9.45
N LYS A 537 -4.12 -2.49 -8.47
CA LYS A 537 -4.98 -3.62 -8.80
C LYS A 537 -6.15 -3.00 -9.54
N GLU A 538 -6.08 -2.92 -10.87
CA GLU A 538 -7.27 -2.82 -11.70
C GLU A 538 -8.23 -3.84 -11.13
N GLY A 539 -9.39 -3.37 -10.66
CA GLY A 539 -10.29 -4.16 -9.85
C GLY A 539 -10.54 -5.49 -10.53
N ARG A 540 -9.83 -6.54 -10.10
CA ARG A 540 -10.17 -7.89 -10.53
C ARG A 540 -11.61 -8.01 -10.06
N LYS A 541 -12.53 -8.26 -11.00
CA LYS A 541 -13.92 -8.63 -10.74
C LYS A 541 -13.99 -9.93 -9.93
N TYR A 542 -13.44 -9.92 -8.72
CA TYR A 542 -13.62 -10.96 -7.74
C TYR A 542 -15.01 -10.72 -7.17
N HIS A 543 -15.92 -11.63 -7.55
CA HIS A 543 -17.37 -11.65 -7.30
C HIS A 543 -18.30 -11.24 -8.45
N GLU A 544 -17.94 -11.49 -9.72
CA GLU A 544 -18.92 -12.08 -10.64
C GLU A 544 -18.80 -13.61 -10.54
N ARG A 545 -19.15 -14.16 -9.37
CA ARG A 545 -19.61 -15.55 -9.32
C ARG A 545 -20.90 -15.58 -10.09
N ARG A 546 -20.74 -15.86 -11.39
CA ARG A 546 -21.73 -16.35 -12.34
C ARG A 546 -22.76 -17.18 -11.57
N SER A 547 -23.86 -16.54 -11.18
CA SER A 547 -25.10 -17.20 -10.82
C SER A 547 -25.60 -17.84 -12.11
N GLN A 548 -25.00 -18.97 -12.49
CA GLN A 548 -25.62 -19.83 -13.47
C GLN A 548 -26.95 -20.26 -12.86
N PRO A 549 -28.08 -20.00 -13.53
CA PRO A 549 -29.34 -20.54 -13.08
C PRO A 549 -29.21 -22.06 -13.15
N GLN A 550 -29.32 -22.74 -12.01
CA GLN A 550 -29.57 -24.18 -11.98
C GLN A 550 -30.85 -24.42 -12.77
N LYS A 551 -30.71 -24.72 -14.06
CA LYS A 551 -31.76 -25.35 -14.86
C LYS A 551 -32.09 -26.65 -14.13
N ARG A 552 -33.29 -26.68 -13.53
CA ARG A 552 -33.95 -27.89 -13.06
C ARG A 552 -34.11 -28.83 -14.26
N GLY A 553 -33.13 -29.71 -14.46
CA GLY A 553 -33.20 -30.82 -15.38
C GLY A 553 -34.09 -31.91 -14.78
N ARG A 554 -35.30 -32.03 -15.31
CA ARG A 554 -36.16 -33.20 -15.17
C ARG A 554 -35.44 -34.45 -15.72
N GLY A 555 -35.49 -35.52 -14.94
CA GLY A 555 -35.63 -36.89 -15.46
C GLY A 555 -34.35 -37.60 -15.88
N HIS A 556 -33.88 -38.52 -15.03
CA HIS A 556 -33.63 -39.88 -15.52
C HIS A 556 -33.89 -40.91 -14.42
N GLN A 557 -34.95 -41.70 -14.64
CA GLN A 557 -35.17 -42.99 -14.01
C GLN A 557 -34.05 -43.96 -14.42
N GLN A 558 -33.55 -44.72 -13.44
CA GLN A 558 -33.14 -46.14 -13.52
C GLN A 558 -32.27 -46.44 -12.28
N ARG A 559 -32.32 -47.58 -11.59
CA ARG A 559 -33.25 -48.70 -11.47
C ARG A 559 -32.72 -49.48 -10.26
N ASN A 560 -33.61 -49.82 -9.35
CA ASN A 560 -33.53 -50.89 -8.35
C ASN A 560 -32.43 -51.95 -8.59
N ARG A 561 -31.56 -52.15 -7.59
CA ARG A 561 -31.18 -53.50 -7.15
C ARG A 561 -31.10 -53.55 -5.62
N ALA A 562 -32.02 -54.32 -5.07
CA ALA A 562 -32.01 -54.80 -3.70
C ALA A 562 -30.99 -55.94 -3.55
N HIS A 563 -30.37 -56.06 -2.38
CA HIS A 563 -30.37 -57.34 -1.65
C HIS A 563 -30.13 -57.11 -0.13
N PRO A 564 -30.72 -57.95 0.74
CA PRO A 564 -30.89 -57.70 2.15
C PRO A 564 -29.89 -58.48 3.01
N TYR A 565 -29.62 -58.00 4.23
CA TYR A 565 -29.48 -58.89 5.38
C TYR A 565 -30.11 -58.26 6.63
N ARG A 566 -31.02 -59.05 7.20
CA ARG A 566 -31.65 -58.90 8.52
C ARG A 566 -30.60 -58.94 9.63
N ARG A 567 -30.79 -58.15 10.69
CA ARG A 567 -31.33 -58.62 11.99
C ARG A 567 -31.36 -57.48 13.03
N ASP A 568 -32.56 -56.95 13.21
CA ASP A 568 -33.29 -56.95 14.48
C ASP A 568 -32.52 -57.40 15.74
N ARG A 569 -32.34 -56.48 16.69
CA ARG A 569 -32.61 -56.70 18.13
C ARG A 569 -32.58 -55.36 18.86
N GLY A 570 -33.74 -55.02 19.41
CA GLY A 570 -33.91 -53.79 20.16
C GLY A 570 -33.43 -53.83 21.61
N ASN A 571 -33.69 -52.67 22.22
CA ASN A 571 -34.17 -52.46 23.57
C ASN A 571 -33.15 -52.36 24.72
N ARG A 572 -33.36 -51.23 25.43
CA ARG A 572 -33.28 -51.02 26.89
C ARG A 572 -31.93 -50.71 27.54
N ARG A 573 -31.90 -49.46 28.03
CA ARG A 573 -31.74 -49.03 29.44
C ARG A 573 -30.50 -49.50 30.19
N ASP A 574 -29.66 -48.53 30.58
CA ASP A 574 -29.48 -48.01 31.95
C ASP A 574 -28.15 -47.23 31.97
N ARG A 575 -28.11 -45.95 32.36
CA ARG A 575 -28.21 -45.37 33.72
C ARG A 575 -27.02 -45.78 34.60
N ARG A 576 -26.14 -44.80 34.87
CA ARG A 576 -25.16 -44.59 35.97
C ARG A 576 -23.94 -43.89 35.35
N GLN A 577 -23.63 -42.62 35.57
CA GLN A 577 -23.40 -41.91 36.84
C GLN A 577 -22.33 -42.61 37.67
N PHE A 578 -21.11 -42.07 37.63
CA PHE A 578 -20.21 -41.97 38.78
C PHE A 578 -19.32 -40.73 38.59
N ASP A 579 -19.36 -39.90 39.62
CA ASP A 579 -18.55 -38.71 39.89
C ASP A 579 -17.10 -39.09 40.25
N GLU A 580 -16.13 -38.26 39.86
CA GLU A 580 -15.22 -37.50 40.75
C GLU A 580 -14.33 -36.56 39.91
#